data_AF-A0A9X2ZCB8-F1
#
_entry.id   AF-A0A9X2ZCB8-F1
#
_cell.length_a   1.000
_cell.length_b   1.000
_cell.length_c   1.000
_cell.angle_alpha   90.00
_cell.angle_beta   90.00
_cell.angle_gamma   90.00
#
_symmetry.space_group_name_H-M   'P 1'
#
loop_
_entity.id
_entity.type
_entity.pdbx_description
1 polymer ?
#
loop_
_entity_poly.entity_id
_entity_poly.type
_entity_poly.pdbx_seq_one_letter_code
_entity_poly.pdbx_strand_id
1 'polypeptide(L)'
;MTASLPVRPVPHAEAALPGRARLVMTNTASRVMLRLLPHLPDAVKRLLLGRRTVMVDGNTLDTTLQFMLAAQRSAGVNGLVASSDVAVARSQLRTLSAMIDAGISVGVRDSTIPGPAGPLPVRHYSPVDAGVAAQPAPLMVFFHGGGFVVGDLETHDALCRLLCRDAGVHVMAVDYRLAPEHPAPAAVEDCYAAYRWALAHAADLGADPARVAVGGDSAGGNLAAVVSQLARNDAIALPALQLLLYPAVDFASDTRSKTLFADGFFLTKKDMDWFRDNYLAGSALDVADPRVSPLLADDLSGLPPAMVLTGGFDPLRDEGNQYAEALAAAGVTVDHRQFGPVVHAFANFFPLGGASATATAEVVSAVRAHLSRA
;
A
#
# COMPACT_ATOMS: atom_id res chain seq x y z
N MET A 1 5.48 -61.94 1.92
CA MET A 1 4.40 -61.57 2.86
C MET A 1 5.00 -60.64 3.92
N THR A 2 4.98 -59.34 3.66
CA THR A 2 5.49 -58.29 4.56
C THR A 2 4.28 -57.60 5.18
N ALA A 3 4.09 -57.78 6.48
CA ALA A 3 2.96 -57.23 7.22
C ALA A 3 3.21 -55.75 7.58
N SER A 4 2.31 -54.88 7.12
CA SER A 4 2.27 -53.44 7.37
C SER A 4 1.78 -53.16 8.79
N LEU A 5 2.47 -52.30 9.54
CA LEU A 5 2.00 -51.76 10.83
C LEU A 5 0.98 -50.63 10.61
N PRO A 6 -0.07 -50.50 11.45
CA PRO A 6 -1.08 -49.46 11.28
C PRO A 6 -0.59 -48.11 11.80
N VAL A 7 -0.71 -47.08 10.97
CA VAL A 7 -0.48 -45.68 11.33
C VAL A 7 -1.64 -45.20 12.20
N ARG A 8 -1.35 -44.73 13.42
CA ARG A 8 -2.34 -44.05 14.27
C ARG A 8 -2.59 -42.63 13.74
N PRO A 9 -3.84 -42.15 13.66
CA PRO A 9 -4.12 -40.77 13.32
C PRO A 9 -3.70 -39.83 14.47
N VAL A 10 -3.01 -38.74 14.11
CA VAL A 10 -2.72 -37.62 15.02
C VAL A 10 -4.00 -36.78 15.15
N PRO A 11 -4.48 -36.46 16.35
CA PRO A 11 -5.67 -35.63 16.50
C PRO A 11 -5.34 -34.19 16.10
N HIS A 12 -6.04 -33.66 15.10
CA HIS A 12 -6.13 -32.23 14.86
C HIS A 12 -6.92 -31.61 16.02
N ALA A 13 -6.23 -30.94 16.93
CA ALA A 13 -6.88 -30.05 17.88
C ALA A 13 -7.27 -28.76 17.11
N GLU A 14 -8.56 -28.60 16.81
CA GLU A 14 -9.11 -27.29 16.51
C GLU A 14 -8.84 -26.38 17.71
N ALA A 15 -8.03 -25.35 17.51
CA ALA A 15 -7.79 -24.34 18.52
C ALA A 15 -9.11 -23.60 18.78
N ALA A 16 -9.70 -23.84 19.95
CA ALA A 16 -10.90 -23.13 20.39
C ALA A 16 -10.64 -21.61 20.34
N LEU A 17 -11.51 -20.88 19.64
CA LEU A 17 -11.46 -19.43 19.56
C LEU A 17 -11.52 -18.84 20.99
N PRO A 18 -10.60 -17.94 21.37
CA PRO A 18 -10.60 -17.36 22.71
C PRO A 18 -11.88 -16.55 22.96
N GLY A 19 -12.44 -16.68 24.16
CA GLY A 19 -13.66 -15.97 24.56
C GLY A 19 -13.52 -14.44 24.43
N ARG A 20 -14.62 -13.75 24.09
CA ARG A 20 -14.68 -12.31 23.78
C ARG A 20 -13.92 -11.41 24.77
N ALA A 21 -14.01 -11.66 26.07
CA ALA A 21 -13.31 -10.86 27.09
C ALA A 21 -11.78 -10.99 27.01
N ARG A 22 -11.27 -12.18 26.70
CA ARG A 22 -9.83 -12.45 26.54
C ARG A 22 -9.30 -11.78 25.27
N LEU A 23 -10.08 -11.82 24.18
CA LEU A 23 -9.77 -11.13 22.91
C LEU A 23 -9.76 -9.60 23.08
N VAL A 24 -10.68 -9.04 23.85
CA VAL A 24 -10.74 -7.59 24.15
C VAL A 24 -9.56 -7.13 25.00
N MET A 25 -9.21 -7.86 26.08
CA MET A 25 -8.05 -7.50 26.91
C MET A 25 -6.71 -7.62 26.16
N THR A 26 -6.54 -8.64 25.31
CA THR A 26 -5.36 -8.74 24.44
C THR A 26 -5.28 -7.60 23.44
N ASN A 27 -6.42 -7.16 22.89
CA ASN A 27 -6.45 -6.05 21.93
C ASN A 27 -6.11 -4.70 22.57
N THR A 28 -6.53 -4.45 23.82
CA THR A 28 -6.18 -3.21 24.54
C THR A 28 -4.70 -3.17 24.91
N ALA A 29 -4.14 -4.26 25.45
CA ALA A 29 -2.73 -4.32 25.81
C ALA A 29 -1.81 -4.18 24.57
N SER A 30 -2.15 -4.83 23.46
CA SER A 30 -1.42 -4.71 22.19
C SER A 30 -1.48 -3.28 21.63
N ARG A 31 -2.65 -2.62 21.67
CA ARG A 31 -2.79 -1.21 21.26
C ARG A 31 -1.91 -0.26 22.09
N VAL A 32 -1.89 -0.44 23.41
CA VAL A 32 -1.03 0.37 24.29
C VAL A 32 0.45 0.14 23.96
N MET A 33 0.87 -1.11 23.78
CA MET A 33 2.25 -1.42 23.41
C MET A 33 2.65 -0.79 22.06
N LEU A 34 1.80 -0.87 21.04
CA LEU A 34 2.05 -0.26 19.74
C LEU A 34 2.15 1.27 19.83
N ARG A 35 1.31 1.92 20.64
CA ARG A 35 1.39 3.37 20.89
C ARG A 35 2.63 3.81 21.66
N LEU A 36 3.18 2.94 22.51
CA LEU A 36 4.41 3.22 23.26
C LEU A 36 5.67 2.94 22.43
N LEU A 37 5.57 2.11 21.38
CA LEU A 37 6.70 1.69 20.56
C LEU A 37 7.51 2.85 19.94
N PRO A 38 6.91 3.94 19.42
CA PRO A 38 7.65 5.11 18.92
C PRO A 38 8.50 5.79 20.00
N HIS A 39 8.07 5.70 21.27
CA HIS A 39 8.69 6.38 22.40
C HIS A 39 9.74 5.54 23.13
N LEU A 40 9.83 4.24 22.82
CA LEU A 40 10.83 3.36 23.41
C LEU A 40 12.22 3.58 22.76
N PRO A 41 13.29 3.78 23.54
CA PRO A 41 14.64 3.88 22.99
C PRO A 41 15.08 2.60 22.28
N ASP A 42 15.85 2.74 21.19
CA ASP A 42 16.34 1.59 20.41
C ASP A 42 17.15 0.59 21.24
N ALA A 43 17.91 1.07 22.24
CA ALA A 43 18.64 0.19 23.15
C ALA A 43 17.71 -0.78 23.90
N VAL A 44 16.52 -0.32 24.29
CA VAL A 44 15.49 -1.13 24.97
C VAL A 44 14.87 -2.11 23.99
N LYS A 45 14.48 -1.65 22.79
CA LYS A 45 13.92 -2.53 21.73
C LYS A 45 14.92 -3.63 21.35
N ARG A 46 16.20 -3.29 21.16
CA ARG A 46 17.27 -4.24 20.87
C ARG A 46 17.46 -5.25 22.01
N LEU A 47 17.36 -4.82 23.26
CA LEU A 47 17.44 -5.74 24.40
C LEU A 47 16.30 -6.76 24.37
N LEU A 48 15.06 -6.32 24.12
CA LEU A 48 13.89 -7.19 23.98
C LEU A 48 14.02 -8.18 22.81
N LEU A 49 14.76 -7.79 21.76
CA LEU A 49 15.08 -8.62 20.60
C LEU A 49 16.33 -9.49 20.77
N GLY A 50 16.86 -9.62 22.00
CA GLY A 50 18.05 -10.42 22.28
C GLY A 50 19.31 -9.89 21.59
N ARG A 51 19.39 -8.56 21.37
CA ARG A 51 20.48 -7.84 20.69
C ARG A 51 20.75 -8.27 19.24
N ARG A 52 19.79 -8.95 18.61
CA ARG A 52 19.92 -9.40 17.21
C ARG A 52 19.74 -8.24 16.25
N THR A 53 20.62 -8.16 15.26
CA THR A 53 20.49 -7.25 14.12
C THR A 53 20.25 -8.10 12.87
N VAL A 54 19.27 -7.73 12.05
CA VAL A 54 19.00 -8.42 10.78
C VAL A 54 19.64 -7.61 9.65
N MET A 55 20.60 -8.21 8.97
CA MET A 55 21.24 -7.63 7.79
C MET A 55 21.07 -8.56 6.60
N VAL A 56 20.51 -8.05 5.50
CA VAL A 56 20.32 -8.78 4.26
C VAL A 56 20.59 -7.82 3.11
N ASP A 57 21.35 -8.27 2.10
CA ASP A 57 21.61 -7.51 0.88
C ASP A 57 22.17 -6.10 1.11
N GLY A 58 23.06 -5.96 2.10
CA GLY A 58 23.68 -4.68 2.47
C GLY A 58 22.81 -3.74 3.30
N ASN A 59 21.54 -4.08 3.53
CA ASN A 59 20.62 -3.30 4.37
C ASN A 59 20.59 -3.82 5.80
N THR A 60 20.34 -2.92 6.75
CA THR A 60 20.06 -3.26 8.15
C THR A 60 18.61 -2.94 8.46
N LEU A 61 17.84 -3.95 8.92
CA LEU A 61 16.43 -3.76 9.24
C LEU A 61 16.27 -2.84 10.45
N ASP A 62 15.33 -1.89 10.35
CA ASP A 62 14.99 -1.01 11.46
C ASP A 62 14.53 -1.80 12.71
N THR A 63 14.95 -1.32 13.88
CA THR A 63 14.69 -2.05 15.14
C THR A 63 13.20 -2.09 15.50
N THR A 64 12.45 -1.04 15.18
CA THR A 64 10.99 -0.97 15.38
C THR A 64 10.27 -1.97 14.49
N LEU A 65 10.66 -2.04 13.21
CA LEU A 65 10.12 -3.02 12.27
C LEU A 65 10.50 -4.46 12.65
N GLN A 66 11.73 -4.70 13.10
CA GLN A 66 12.14 -6.00 13.60
C GLN A 66 11.30 -6.44 14.81
N PHE A 67 11.00 -5.51 15.73
CA PHE A 67 10.11 -5.77 16.86
C PHE A 67 8.69 -6.11 16.41
N MET A 68 8.14 -5.33 15.48
CA MET A 68 6.82 -5.59 14.89
C MET A 68 6.75 -6.98 14.27
N LEU A 69 7.72 -7.36 13.44
CA LEU A 69 7.77 -8.68 12.79
C LEU A 69 7.90 -9.82 13.81
N ALA A 70 8.68 -9.64 14.87
CA ALA A 70 8.80 -10.62 15.94
C ALA A 70 7.47 -10.80 16.69
N ALA A 71 6.78 -9.70 16.99
CA ALA A 71 5.46 -9.73 17.63
C ALA A 71 4.41 -10.42 16.73
N GLN A 72 4.40 -10.12 15.43
CA GLN A 72 3.53 -10.73 14.43
C GLN A 72 3.71 -12.26 14.39
N ARG A 73 4.97 -12.73 14.29
CA ARG A 73 5.29 -14.17 14.31
C ARG A 73 4.88 -14.84 15.62
N SER A 74 5.08 -14.17 16.76
CA SER A 74 4.67 -14.71 18.07
C SER A 74 3.14 -14.85 18.20
N ALA A 75 2.38 -14.04 17.47
CA ALA A 75 0.93 -14.12 17.38
C ALA A 75 0.43 -15.15 16.33
N GLY A 76 1.34 -15.90 15.70
CA GLY A 76 1.02 -16.89 14.67
C GLY A 76 0.72 -16.30 13.30
N VAL A 77 1.02 -15.02 13.08
CA VAL A 77 0.87 -14.35 11.79
C VAL A 77 2.24 -14.35 11.11
N ASN A 78 2.34 -15.00 9.94
CA ASN A 78 3.62 -15.19 9.23
C ASN A 78 3.70 -14.45 7.88
N GLY A 79 2.74 -13.56 7.61
CA GLY A 79 2.67 -12.79 6.36
C GLY A 79 1.69 -11.64 6.49
N LEU A 80 1.45 -10.93 5.39
CA LEU A 80 0.51 -9.81 5.33
C LEU A 80 -0.92 -10.29 5.63
N VAL A 81 -1.29 -11.47 5.12
CA VAL A 81 -2.56 -12.13 5.43
C VAL A 81 -2.33 -13.37 6.31
N ALA A 82 -3.12 -13.52 7.38
CA ALA A 82 -3.03 -14.71 8.23
C ALA A 82 -4.00 -15.84 7.85
N SER A 83 -4.91 -15.59 6.91
CA SER A 83 -5.91 -16.53 6.43
C SER A 83 -6.03 -16.46 4.91
N SER A 84 -6.28 -17.60 4.27
CA SER A 84 -6.64 -17.67 2.85
C SER A 84 -8.14 -17.41 2.60
N ASP A 85 -8.94 -17.31 3.68
CA ASP A 85 -10.33 -16.83 3.60
C ASP A 85 -10.33 -15.30 3.46
N VAL A 86 -10.87 -14.82 2.33
CA VAL A 86 -10.88 -13.41 1.95
C VAL A 86 -11.61 -12.53 2.98
N ALA A 87 -12.75 -12.98 3.51
CA ALA A 87 -13.53 -12.20 4.47
C ALA A 87 -12.78 -12.07 5.80
N VAL A 88 -12.13 -13.15 6.25
CA VAL A 88 -11.27 -13.13 7.45
C VAL A 88 -10.07 -12.22 7.22
N ALA A 89 -9.41 -12.31 6.06
CA ALA A 89 -8.26 -11.48 5.72
C ALA A 89 -8.59 -9.98 5.71
N ARG A 90 -9.72 -9.59 5.09
CA ARG A 90 -10.23 -8.20 5.08
C ARG A 90 -10.49 -7.68 6.50
N SER A 91 -11.22 -8.46 7.31
CA SER A 91 -11.55 -8.10 8.70
C SER A 91 -10.31 -7.95 9.58
N GLN A 92 -9.33 -8.86 9.39
CA GLN A 92 -8.08 -8.81 10.12
C GLN A 92 -7.25 -7.58 9.77
N LEU A 93 -7.11 -7.24 8.49
CA LEU A 93 -6.35 -6.06 8.07
C LEU A 93 -6.98 -4.77 8.64
N ARG A 94 -8.31 -4.64 8.59
CA ARG A 94 -9.04 -3.54 9.27
C ARG A 94 -8.69 -3.47 10.75
N THR A 95 -8.77 -4.61 11.43
CA THR A 95 -8.53 -4.69 12.88
C THR A 95 -7.11 -4.27 13.24
N LEU A 96 -6.10 -4.74 12.49
CA LEU A 96 -4.69 -4.42 12.71
C LEU A 96 -4.39 -2.95 12.38
N SER A 97 -4.91 -2.44 11.27
CA SER A 97 -4.71 -1.04 10.86
C SER A 97 -5.29 -0.08 11.89
N ALA A 98 -6.48 -0.38 12.42
CA ALA A 98 -7.09 0.39 13.51
C ALA A 98 -6.32 0.36 14.84
N MET A 99 -5.30 -0.49 15.01
CA MET A 99 -4.42 -0.45 16.18
C MET A 99 -3.29 0.57 16.05
N ILE A 100 -2.97 1.01 14.83
CA ILE A 100 -1.82 1.85 14.49
C ILE A 100 -2.32 3.26 14.08
N ASP A 101 -3.32 3.78 14.80
CA ASP A 101 -3.90 5.10 14.54
C ASP A 101 -2.93 6.24 14.94
N ALA A 102 -2.76 7.22 14.05
CA ALA A 102 -1.90 8.39 14.24
C ALA A 102 -2.65 9.62 14.78
N GLY A 103 -3.99 9.61 14.86
CA GLY A 103 -4.77 10.72 15.42
C GLY A 103 -4.65 12.03 14.65
N ILE A 104 -4.47 11.97 13.33
CA ILE A 104 -4.25 13.15 12.48
C ILE A 104 -5.58 13.84 12.17
N SER A 105 -5.74 15.10 12.57
CA SER A 105 -6.93 15.90 12.29
C SER A 105 -6.85 16.59 10.93
N VAL A 106 -7.82 16.32 10.06
CA VAL A 106 -8.07 16.99 8.77
C VAL A 106 -9.59 17.05 8.51
N GLY A 107 -10.04 17.85 7.55
CA GLY A 107 -11.43 17.79 7.08
C GLY A 107 -11.66 16.47 6.33
N VAL A 108 -12.80 15.81 6.57
CA VAL A 108 -13.13 14.50 5.98
C VAL A 108 -14.59 14.49 5.53
N ARG A 109 -14.83 14.03 4.31
CA ARG A 109 -16.18 13.86 3.76
C ARG A 109 -16.28 12.60 2.92
N ASP A 110 -17.20 11.73 3.29
CA ASP A 110 -17.54 10.55 2.51
C ASP A 110 -18.60 10.90 1.46
N SER A 111 -18.47 10.34 0.27
CA SER A 111 -19.43 10.50 -0.82
C SER A 111 -19.37 9.33 -1.79
N THR A 112 -20.22 9.36 -2.81
CA THR A 112 -20.18 8.41 -3.92
C THR A 112 -20.11 9.16 -5.24
N ILE A 113 -19.39 8.58 -6.19
CA ILE A 113 -19.28 9.08 -7.57
C ILE A 113 -19.81 8.03 -8.55
N PRO A 114 -20.16 8.39 -9.80
CA PRO A 114 -20.51 7.40 -10.81
C PRO A 114 -19.30 6.51 -11.15
N GLY A 115 -19.42 5.21 -10.93
CA GLY A 115 -18.46 4.20 -11.37
C GLY A 115 -19.01 3.35 -12.52
N PRO A 116 -18.16 2.53 -13.16
CA PRO A 116 -18.52 1.72 -14.34
C PRO A 116 -19.56 0.62 -14.03
N ALA A 117 -19.64 0.16 -12.79
CA ALA A 117 -20.60 -0.87 -12.35
C ALA A 117 -21.60 -0.38 -11.29
N GLY A 118 -21.76 0.93 -11.14
CA GLY A 118 -22.63 1.55 -10.14
C GLY A 118 -21.92 2.62 -9.31
N PRO A 119 -22.53 3.08 -8.19
CA PRO A 119 -21.90 4.06 -7.31
C PRO A 119 -20.57 3.57 -6.75
N LEU A 120 -19.53 4.39 -6.88
CA LEU A 120 -18.18 4.15 -6.38
C LEU A 120 -17.94 5.01 -5.13
N PRO A 121 -17.75 4.43 -3.93
CA PRO A 121 -17.49 5.20 -2.73
C PRO A 121 -16.11 5.87 -2.76
N VAL A 122 -16.06 7.10 -2.26
CA VAL A 122 -14.82 7.87 -2.11
C VAL A 122 -14.82 8.63 -0.79
N ARG A 123 -13.63 8.84 -0.23
CA ARG A 123 -13.42 9.72 0.93
C ARG A 123 -12.51 10.87 0.55
N HIS A 124 -13.02 12.08 0.73
CA HIS A 124 -12.27 13.31 0.49
C HIS A 124 -11.68 13.82 1.80
N TYR A 125 -10.38 14.11 1.78
CA TYR A 125 -9.64 14.76 2.84
C TYR A 125 -9.27 16.18 2.39
N SER A 126 -9.55 17.16 3.23
CA SER A 126 -9.21 18.57 2.99
C SER A 126 -8.27 19.12 4.08
N PRO A 127 -7.24 19.90 3.70
CA PRO A 127 -6.34 20.52 4.67
C PRO A 127 -7.11 21.60 5.46
N VAL A 128 -7.02 21.55 6.80
CA VAL A 128 -7.85 22.36 7.72
C VAL A 128 -7.51 23.86 7.69
N ASP A 129 -6.31 24.23 7.26
CA ASP A 129 -5.79 25.61 7.34
C ASP A 129 -5.80 26.36 5.99
N ALA A 130 -6.75 26.08 5.09
CA ALA A 130 -6.97 26.91 3.88
C ALA A 130 -7.56 28.31 4.20
N GLY A 131 -7.70 28.66 5.47
CA GLY A 131 -8.20 29.94 5.95
C GLY A 131 -7.12 31.02 6.07
N VAL A 132 -6.51 31.44 4.96
CA VAL A 132 -6.09 32.83 4.63
C VAL A 132 -5.69 32.81 3.14
N ALA A 133 -6.58 33.24 2.24
CA ALA A 133 -6.26 33.60 0.85
C ALA A 133 -5.25 32.68 0.09
N ALA A 134 -5.30 31.37 0.33
CA ALA A 134 -4.36 30.42 -0.26
C ALA A 134 -4.87 30.01 -1.65
N GLN A 135 -3.97 29.97 -2.64
CA GLN A 135 -4.26 29.40 -3.96
C GLN A 135 -4.81 27.97 -3.80
N PRO A 136 -5.71 27.50 -4.69
CA PRO A 136 -6.28 26.15 -4.59
C PRO A 136 -5.16 25.11 -4.46
N ALA A 137 -5.27 24.17 -3.53
CA ALA A 137 -4.25 23.14 -3.33
C ALA A 137 -4.39 22.02 -4.39
N PRO A 138 -3.30 21.31 -4.74
CA PRO A 138 -3.35 20.12 -5.60
C PRO A 138 -4.32 19.05 -5.07
N LEU A 139 -4.83 18.19 -5.95
CA LEU A 139 -5.62 17.02 -5.60
C LEU A 139 -4.85 15.73 -5.88
N MET A 140 -4.73 14.85 -4.90
CA MET A 140 -4.24 13.48 -5.07
C MET A 140 -5.43 12.51 -5.11
N VAL A 141 -5.65 11.82 -6.22
CA VAL A 141 -6.53 10.64 -6.25
C VAL A 141 -5.73 9.44 -5.75
N PHE A 142 -6.12 8.90 -4.59
CA PHE A 142 -5.36 7.88 -3.88
C PHE A 142 -6.01 6.50 -3.96
N PHE A 143 -5.22 5.50 -4.35
CA PHE A 143 -5.63 4.10 -4.45
C PHE A 143 -4.93 3.31 -3.34
N HIS A 144 -5.69 2.64 -2.50
CA HIS A 144 -5.15 1.89 -1.38
C HIS A 144 -4.42 0.61 -1.82
N GLY A 145 -3.47 0.13 -1.03
CA GLY A 145 -2.86 -1.19 -1.19
C GLY A 145 -3.73 -2.33 -0.69
N GLY A 146 -3.20 -3.56 -0.77
CA GLY A 146 -3.88 -4.79 -0.32
C GLY A 146 -4.09 -5.84 -1.41
N GLY A 147 -3.18 -5.88 -2.40
CA GLY A 147 -3.16 -6.92 -3.42
C GLY A 147 -4.46 -7.06 -4.21
N PHE A 148 -5.21 -5.96 -4.38
CA PHE A 148 -6.52 -5.89 -5.04
C PHE A 148 -7.64 -6.72 -4.38
N VAL A 149 -7.38 -7.32 -3.23
CA VAL A 149 -8.28 -8.29 -2.56
C VAL A 149 -8.68 -7.81 -1.16
N VAL A 150 -7.76 -7.14 -0.46
CA VAL A 150 -7.98 -6.55 0.87
C VAL A 150 -7.69 -5.06 0.85
N GLY A 151 -7.91 -4.39 1.98
CA GLY A 151 -7.78 -2.94 2.09
C GLY A 151 -9.10 -2.24 1.76
N ASP A 152 -9.17 -0.98 2.17
CA ASP A 152 -10.30 -0.06 2.00
C ASP A 152 -9.92 1.32 2.56
N LEU A 153 -10.89 2.25 2.54
CA LEU A 153 -10.77 3.59 3.10
C LEU A 153 -10.31 3.63 4.58
N GLU A 154 -10.75 2.68 5.41
CA GLU A 154 -10.40 2.66 6.84
C GLU A 154 -8.95 2.21 7.07
N THR A 155 -8.48 1.24 6.28
CA THR A 155 -7.11 0.72 6.41
C THR A 155 -6.02 1.73 6.04
N HIS A 156 -6.32 2.68 5.16
CA HIS A 156 -5.36 3.68 4.67
C HIS A 156 -5.68 5.12 5.13
N ASP A 157 -6.65 5.27 6.04
CA ASP A 157 -7.12 6.56 6.53
C ASP A 157 -5.98 7.41 7.12
N ALA A 158 -5.11 6.80 7.95
CA ALA A 158 -3.99 7.49 8.57
C ALA A 158 -2.98 8.05 7.54
N LEU A 159 -2.67 7.29 6.49
CA LEU A 159 -1.76 7.72 5.43
C LEU A 159 -2.37 8.85 4.58
N CYS A 160 -3.66 8.74 4.23
CA CYS A 160 -4.37 9.78 3.50
C CYS A 160 -4.44 11.10 4.29
N ARG A 161 -4.71 11.02 5.60
CA ARG A 161 -4.67 12.19 6.50
C ARG A 161 -3.28 12.81 6.58
N LEU A 162 -2.24 11.98 6.68
CA LEU A 162 -0.86 12.45 6.73
C LEU A 162 -0.49 13.19 5.44
N LEU A 163 -0.75 12.58 4.27
CA LEU A 163 -0.52 13.20 2.97
C LEU A 163 -1.29 14.53 2.86
N CYS A 164 -2.57 14.53 3.23
CA CYS A 164 -3.41 15.73 3.19
C CYS A 164 -2.81 16.88 4.02
N ARG A 165 -2.51 16.61 5.29
CA ARG A 165 -2.01 17.61 6.24
C ARG A 165 -0.60 18.09 5.89
N ASP A 166 0.33 17.16 5.69
CA ASP A 166 1.77 17.49 5.67
C ASP A 166 2.29 17.77 4.26
N ALA A 167 1.68 17.20 3.22
CA ALA A 167 1.95 17.61 1.84
C ALA A 167 1.18 18.87 1.45
N GLY A 168 0.10 19.22 2.18
CA GLY A 168 -0.75 20.37 1.90
C GLY A 168 -1.57 20.19 0.62
N VAL A 169 -2.12 18.99 0.42
CA VAL A 169 -2.91 18.62 -0.77
C VAL A 169 -4.27 18.10 -0.36
N HIS A 170 -5.27 18.22 -1.23
CA HIS A 170 -6.47 17.41 -1.11
C HIS A 170 -6.15 15.96 -1.41
N VAL A 171 -6.84 15.03 -0.76
CA VAL A 171 -6.77 13.60 -1.09
C VAL A 171 -8.18 13.09 -1.34
N MET A 172 -8.41 12.42 -2.47
CA MET A 172 -9.63 11.65 -2.74
C MET A 172 -9.27 10.17 -2.78
N ALA A 173 -9.50 9.46 -1.68
CA ALA A 173 -9.29 8.03 -1.59
C ALA A 173 -10.46 7.27 -2.22
N VAL A 174 -10.17 6.23 -2.99
CA VAL A 174 -11.14 5.46 -3.78
C VAL A 174 -11.34 4.06 -3.18
N ASP A 175 -12.59 3.69 -2.91
CA ASP A 175 -12.98 2.35 -2.42
C ASP A 175 -13.35 1.45 -3.62
N TYR A 176 -12.35 1.10 -4.42
CA TYR A 176 -12.55 0.36 -5.68
C TYR A 176 -12.99 -1.09 -5.46
N ARG A 177 -13.64 -1.69 -6.45
CA ARG A 177 -14.08 -3.10 -6.39
C ARG A 177 -12.90 -4.06 -6.20
N LEU A 178 -13.05 -4.99 -5.27
CA LEU A 178 -12.01 -5.96 -4.90
C LEU A 178 -12.26 -7.34 -5.53
N ALA A 179 -11.17 -8.03 -5.82
CA ALA A 179 -11.15 -9.44 -6.14
C ALA A 179 -11.33 -10.31 -4.86
N PRO A 180 -11.78 -11.57 -4.99
CA PRO A 180 -12.14 -12.29 -6.22
C PRO A 180 -13.55 -11.99 -6.74
N GLU A 181 -14.38 -11.23 -6.03
CA GLU A 181 -15.75 -10.90 -6.47
C GLU A 181 -15.74 -10.09 -7.77
N HIS A 182 -14.71 -9.26 -7.94
CA HIS A 182 -14.47 -8.45 -9.13
C HIS A 182 -12.99 -8.58 -9.55
N PRO A 183 -12.64 -9.62 -10.34
CA PRO A 183 -11.26 -9.82 -10.79
C PRO A 183 -10.80 -8.70 -11.75
N ALA A 184 -9.51 -8.70 -12.09
CA ALA A 184 -8.95 -7.78 -13.07
C ALA A 184 -9.77 -7.81 -14.38
N PRO A 185 -10.05 -6.65 -15.02
CA PRO A 185 -9.57 -5.30 -14.70
C PRO A 185 -10.51 -4.43 -13.83
N ALA A 186 -11.46 -4.99 -13.07
CA ALA A 186 -12.50 -4.18 -12.40
C ALA A 186 -11.97 -3.02 -11.54
N ALA A 187 -10.92 -3.26 -10.75
CA ALA A 187 -10.27 -2.22 -9.94
C ALA A 187 -9.63 -1.11 -10.79
N VAL A 188 -9.04 -1.46 -11.93
CA VAL A 188 -8.44 -0.50 -12.88
C VAL A 188 -9.53 0.41 -13.47
N GLU A 189 -10.66 -0.17 -13.86
CA GLU A 189 -11.80 0.57 -14.41
C GLU A 189 -12.36 1.59 -13.41
N ASP A 190 -12.50 1.18 -12.14
CA ASP A 190 -12.98 2.05 -11.07
C ASP A 190 -12.01 3.20 -10.79
N CYS A 191 -10.71 2.90 -10.68
CA CYS A 191 -9.69 3.92 -10.43
C CYS A 191 -9.56 4.91 -11.60
N TYR A 192 -9.67 4.43 -12.83
CA TYR A 192 -9.66 5.29 -14.01
C TYR A 192 -10.91 6.17 -14.10
N ALA A 193 -12.09 5.63 -13.79
CA ALA A 193 -13.32 6.41 -13.68
C ALA A 193 -13.22 7.49 -12.59
N ALA A 194 -12.65 7.14 -11.43
CA ALA A 194 -12.42 8.10 -10.34
C ALA A 194 -11.46 9.22 -10.73
N TYR A 195 -10.36 8.89 -11.44
CA TYR A 195 -9.43 9.90 -11.96
C TYR A 195 -10.11 10.86 -12.95
N ARG A 196 -10.88 10.33 -13.90
CA ARG A 196 -11.65 11.14 -14.86
C ARG A 196 -12.68 12.03 -14.17
N TRP A 197 -13.35 11.51 -13.15
CA TRP A 197 -14.28 12.29 -12.34
C TRP A 197 -13.56 13.41 -11.58
N ALA A 198 -12.40 13.11 -10.98
CA ALA A 198 -11.59 14.10 -10.27
C ALA A 198 -11.15 15.25 -11.18
N LEU A 199 -10.73 14.97 -12.42
CA LEU A 199 -10.39 16.01 -13.41
C LEU A 199 -11.55 16.97 -13.67
N ALA A 200 -12.80 16.47 -13.69
CA ALA A 200 -13.98 17.29 -13.92
C ALA A 200 -14.48 18.04 -12.67
N HIS A 201 -14.15 17.55 -11.47
CA HIS A 201 -14.74 18.01 -10.20
C HIS A 201 -13.74 18.52 -9.16
N ALA A 202 -12.46 18.65 -9.50
CA ALA A 202 -11.42 19.13 -8.57
C ALA A 202 -11.79 20.49 -7.94
N ALA A 203 -12.31 21.43 -8.75
CA ALA A 203 -12.76 22.74 -8.25
C ALA A 203 -13.91 22.63 -7.23
N ASP A 204 -14.84 21.68 -7.42
CA ASP A 204 -15.95 21.43 -6.48
C ASP A 204 -15.45 20.88 -5.14
N LEU A 205 -14.26 20.26 -5.13
CA LEU A 205 -13.57 19.79 -3.92
C LEU A 205 -12.70 20.87 -3.27
N GLY A 206 -12.63 22.07 -3.85
CA GLY A 206 -11.74 23.17 -3.41
C GLY A 206 -10.29 23.03 -3.90
N ALA A 207 -10.03 22.08 -4.80
CA ALA A 207 -8.70 21.80 -5.32
C ALA A 207 -8.44 22.46 -6.68
N ASP A 208 -7.17 22.51 -7.08
CA ASP A 208 -6.73 23.02 -8.37
C ASP A 208 -6.94 21.96 -9.49
N PRO A 209 -7.82 22.21 -10.48
CA PRO A 209 -8.06 21.28 -11.58
C PRO A 209 -6.85 21.09 -12.51
N ALA A 210 -5.87 22.01 -12.50
CA ALA A 210 -4.64 21.86 -13.28
C ALA A 210 -3.60 20.97 -12.58
N ARG A 211 -3.79 20.65 -11.28
CA ARG A 211 -2.83 19.90 -10.46
C ARG A 211 -3.49 18.68 -9.81
N VAL A 212 -4.10 17.83 -10.64
CA VAL A 212 -4.64 16.53 -10.22
C VAL A 212 -3.57 15.45 -10.41
N ALA A 213 -3.13 14.85 -9.32
CA ALA A 213 -2.18 13.74 -9.27
C ALA A 213 -2.89 12.41 -8.99
N VAL A 214 -2.19 11.31 -9.23
CA VAL A 214 -2.58 9.97 -8.80
C VAL A 214 -1.51 9.40 -7.89
N GLY A 215 -1.93 8.58 -6.93
CA GLY A 215 -0.99 7.93 -6.03
C GLY A 215 -1.57 6.68 -5.41
N GLY A 216 -0.71 5.84 -4.89
CA GLY A 216 -1.12 4.65 -4.17
C GLY A 216 0.07 3.82 -3.72
N ASP A 217 -0.25 2.79 -2.95
CA ASP A 217 0.77 1.92 -2.37
C ASP A 217 0.56 0.44 -2.72
N SER A 218 1.64 -0.29 -2.98
CA SER A 218 1.58 -1.71 -3.38
C SER A 218 0.69 -1.91 -4.62
N ALA A 219 -0.44 -2.63 -4.49
CA ALA A 219 -1.48 -2.73 -5.51
C ALA A 219 -2.10 -1.37 -5.89
N GLY A 220 -2.23 -0.43 -4.96
CA GLY A 220 -2.63 0.95 -5.27
C GLY A 220 -1.59 1.69 -6.11
N GLY A 221 -0.30 1.40 -5.90
CA GLY A 221 0.79 1.91 -6.72
C GLY A 221 0.74 1.34 -8.15
N ASN A 222 0.37 0.08 -8.30
CA ASN A 222 0.04 -0.51 -9.60
C ASN A 222 -1.10 0.27 -10.29
N LEU A 223 -2.22 0.47 -9.59
CA LEU A 223 -3.39 1.18 -10.12
C LEU A 223 -3.03 2.61 -10.56
N ALA A 224 -2.20 3.32 -9.78
CA ALA A 224 -1.72 4.65 -10.15
C ALA A 224 -0.86 4.65 -11.43
N ALA A 225 0.02 3.67 -11.59
CA ALA A 225 0.81 3.49 -12.82
C ALA A 225 -0.09 3.19 -14.02
N VAL A 226 -1.04 2.25 -13.89
CA VAL A 226 -1.97 1.86 -14.97
C VAL A 226 -2.89 3.02 -15.36
N VAL A 227 -3.45 3.75 -14.39
CA VAL A 227 -4.27 4.94 -14.65
C VAL A 227 -3.48 5.99 -15.43
N SER A 228 -2.20 6.18 -15.12
CA SER A 228 -1.33 7.10 -15.84
C SER A 228 -1.12 6.67 -17.30
N GLN A 229 -0.94 5.36 -17.55
CA GLN A 229 -0.85 4.81 -18.90
C GLN A 229 -2.16 4.96 -19.68
N LEU A 230 -3.31 4.69 -19.05
CA LEU A 230 -4.63 4.86 -19.67
C LEU A 230 -4.90 6.32 -20.01
N ALA A 231 -4.59 7.26 -19.11
CA ALA A 231 -4.77 8.68 -19.36
C ALA A 231 -3.99 9.16 -20.59
N ARG A 232 -2.75 8.68 -20.74
CA ARG A 232 -1.87 8.93 -21.90
C ARG A 232 -2.41 8.29 -23.18
N ASN A 233 -2.90 7.04 -23.11
CA ASN A 233 -3.47 6.32 -24.26
C ASN A 233 -4.76 6.97 -24.78
N ASP A 234 -5.62 7.44 -23.87
CA ASP A 234 -6.90 8.08 -24.20
C ASP A 234 -6.76 9.58 -24.50
N ALA A 235 -5.54 10.12 -24.45
CA ALA A 235 -5.23 11.52 -24.69
C ALA A 235 -6.05 12.50 -23.83
N ILE A 236 -6.30 12.14 -22.57
CA ILE A 236 -6.89 13.06 -21.57
C ILE A 236 -5.78 13.76 -20.78
N ALA A 237 -6.15 14.72 -19.92
CA ALA A 237 -5.19 15.38 -19.05
C ALA A 237 -4.39 14.35 -18.24
N LEU A 238 -3.06 14.43 -18.30
CA LEU A 238 -2.17 13.54 -17.55
C LEU A 238 -2.14 13.93 -16.08
N PRO A 239 -1.91 12.98 -15.17
CA PRO A 239 -1.67 13.30 -13.77
C PRO A 239 -0.51 14.28 -13.63
N ALA A 240 -0.61 15.27 -12.74
CA ALA A 240 0.50 16.16 -12.43
C ALA A 240 1.69 15.42 -11.80
N LEU A 241 1.41 14.27 -11.17
CA LEU A 241 2.37 13.37 -10.56
C LEU A 241 1.75 11.97 -10.46
N GLN A 242 2.57 10.92 -10.65
CA GLN A 242 2.24 9.56 -10.20
C GLN A 242 3.10 9.19 -8.97
N LEU A 243 2.48 9.06 -7.80
CA LEU A 243 3.12 8.64 -6.55
C LEU A 243 3.00 7.12 -6.39
N LEU A 244 4.11 6.40 -6.58
CA LEU A 244 4.17 4.94 -6.58
C LEU A 244 4.93 4.44 -5.35
N LEU A 245 4.20 4.15 -4.27
CA LEU A 245 4.77 3.60 -3.05
C LEU A 245 4.91 2.08 -3.19
N TYR A 246 6.15 1.58 -3.29
CA TYR A 246 6.51 0.15 -3.41
C TYR A 246 5.57 -0.64 -4.34
N PRO A 247 5.41 -0.19 -5.61
CA PRO A 247 4.33 -0.66 -6.46
C PRO A 247 4.56 -2.10 -6.92
N ALA A 248 3.48 -2.88 -7.03
CA ALA A 248 3.51 -4.18 -7.70
C ALA A 248 3.42 -3.96 -9.22
N VAL A 249 4.47 -4.20 -9.99
CA VAL A 249 4.52 -3.76 -11.41
C VAL A 249 4.86 -4.85 -12.41
N ASP A 250 5.21 -6.04 -11.94
CA ASP A 250 5.52 -7.20 -12.77
C ASP A 250 5.06 -8.51 -12.11
N PHE A 251 3.97 -9.08 -12.63
CA PHE A 251 3.42 -10.35 -12.20
C PHE A 251 4.01 -11.56 -12.92
N ALA A 252 4.83 -11.34 -13.96
CA ALA A 252 5.40 -12.39 -14.79
C ALA A 252 6.83 -12.79 -14.34
N SER A 253 7.58 -11.88 -13.74
CA SER A 253 8.99 -12.10 -13.37
C SER A 253 9.20 -12.51 -11.91
N ASP A 254 10.11 -13.45 -11.69
CA ASP A 254 10.66 -13.80 -10.37
C ASP A 254 11.99 -13.08 -10.14
N THR A 255 11.93 -11.84 -9.67
CA THR A 255 13.12 -11.03 -9.38
C THR A 255 13.92 -11.57 -8.18
N ARG A 256 15.17 -11.12 -8.06
CA ARG A 256 16.04 -11.51 -6.93
C ARG A 256 15.44 -11.10 -5.58
N SER A 257 14.85 -9.91 -5.47
CA SER A 257 14.16 -9.48 -4.24
C SER A 257 12.98 -10.37 -3.87
N LYS A 258 12.19 -10.86 -4.84
CA LYS A 258 11.10 -11.82 -4.58
C LYS A 258 11.60 -13.13 -3.96
N THR A 259 12.82 -13.55 -4.33
CA THR A 259 13.47 -14.72 -3.72
C THR A 259 14.06 -14.42 -2.35
N LEU A 260 14.80 -13.31 -2.21
CA LEU A 260 15.50 -12.96 -0.97
C LEU A 260 14.54 -12.66 0.20
N PHE A 261 13.42 -12.02 -0.11
CA PHE A 261 12.45 -11.58 0.89
C PHE A 261 11.16 -12.41 0.85
N ALA A 262 11.21 -13.61 0.25
CA ALA A 262 10.07 -14.51 0.07
C ALA A 262 9.34 -14.88 1.38
N ASP A 263 10.03 -14.83 2.52
CA ASP A 263 9.46 -15.15 3.83
C ASP A 263 10.00 -14.22 4.93
N GLY A 264 9.13 -13.91 5.90
CA GLY A 264 9.54 -13.30 7.15
C GLY A 264 9.72 -11.78 7.18
N PHE A 265 9.53 -11.06 6.06
CA PHE A 265 9.66 -9.61 5.95
C PHE A 265 8.33 -8.92 5.61
N PHE A 266 7.30 -9.25 6.38
CA PHE A 266 5.91 -8.78 6.23
C PHE A 266 5.20 -9.36 5.00
N LEU A 267 5.53 -8.91 3.78
CA LEU A 267 4.97 -9.48 2.55
C LEU A 267 5.74 -10.76 2.19
N THR A 268 5.02 -11.87 1.98
CA THR A 268 5.63 -13.16 1.62
C THR A 268 5.30 -13.57 0.19
N LYS A 269 6.06 -14.52 -0.37
CA LYS A 269 5.75 -15.17 -1.65
C LYS A 269 4.37 -15.84 -1.62
N LYS A 270 4.00 -16.44 -0.48
CA LYS A 270 2.67 -17.04 -0.29
C LYS A 270 1.56 -15.98 -0.39
N ASP A 271 1.77 -14.82 0.23
CA ASP A 271 0.81 -13.71 0.13
C ASP A 271 0.69 -13.23 -1.32
N MET A 272 1.82 -13.01 -2.00
CA MET A 272 1.84 -12.57 -3.41
C MET A 272 1.13 -13.57 -4.34
N ASP A 273 1.38 -14.87 -4.17
CA ASP A 273 0.71 -15.91 -4.95
C ASP A 273 -0.80 -15.92 -4.69
N TRP A 274 -1.22 -15.83 -3.43
CA TRP A 274 -2.64 -15.78 -3.07
C TRP A 274 -3.33 -14.53 -3.64
N PHE A 275 -2.67 -13.37 -3.62
CA PHE A 275 -3.20 -12.15 -4.22
C PHE A 275 -3.32 -12.26 -5.73
N ARG A 276 -2.28 -12.71 -6.43
CA ARG A 276 -2.32 -12.93 -7.89
C ARG A 276 -3.46 -13.87 -8.26
N ASP A 277 -3.56 -15.00 -7.57
CA ASP A 277 -4.54 -16.04 -7.89
C ASP A 277 -5.99 -15.54 -7.71
N ASN A 278 -6.26 -14.74 -6.67
CA ASN A 278 -7.57 -14.10 -6.50
C ASN A 278 -7.81 -12.98 -7.51
N TYR A 279 -6.82 -12.12 -7.75
CA TYR A 279 -6.94 -10.97 -8.65
C TYR A 279 -7.20 -11.39 -10.10
N LEU A 280 -6.59 -12.49 -10.54
CA LEU A 280 -6.75 -13.03 -11.88
C LEU A 280 -7.82 -14.15 -11.97
N ALA A 281 -8.46 -14.52 -10.86
CA ALA A 281 -9.48 -15.56 -10.84
C ALA A 281 -10.64 -15.23 -11.80
N GLY A 282 -10.74 -15.93 -12.92
CA GLY A 282 -11.78 -15.68 -13.91
C GLY A 282 -11.56 -14.43 -14.76
N SER A 283 -10.39 -13.78 -14.65
CA SER A 283 -9.99 -12.72 -15.56
C SER A 283 -9.62 -13.30 -16.93
N ALA A 284 -9.85 -12.52 -17.99
CA ALA A 284 -9.34 -12.81 -19.33
C ALA A 284 -7.91 -12.26 -19.54
N LEU A 285 -7.36 -11.54 -18.56
CA LEU A 285 -6.05 -10.91 -18.66
C LEU A 285 -4.95 -11.89 -18.26
N ASP A 286 -3.85 -11.87 -19.01
CA ASP A 286 -2.64 -12.60 -18.66
C ASP A 286 -1.81 -11.82 -17.62
N VAL A 287 -0.92 -12.52 -16.91
CA VAL A 287 0.03 -11.89 -15.98
C VAL A 287 0.92 -10.85 -16.65
N ALA A 288 1.17 -10.97 -17.95
CA ALA A 288 1.97 -10.00 -18.72
C ALA A 288 1.15 -8.84 -19.31
N ASP A 289 -0.18 -8.82 -19.17
CA ASP A 289 -1.00 -7.71 -19.68
C ASP A 289 -0.59 -6.39 -18.96
N PRO A 290 -0.36 -5.27 -19.67
CA PRO A 290 0.07 -4.01 -19.06
C PRO A 290 -0.89 -3.43 -18.02
N ARG A 291 -2.16 -3.85 -17.99
CA ARG A 291 -3.13 -3.48 -16.94
C ARG A 291 -2.93 -4.27 -15.64
N VAL A 292 -2.14 -5.33 -15.68
CA VAL A 292 -1.73 -6.16 -14.54
C VAL A 292 -0.26 -5.88 -14.20
N SER A 293 0.61 -5.87 -15.22
CA SER A 293 2.05 -5.64 -15.13
C SER A 293 2.45 -4.39 -15.91
N PRO A 294 2.25 -3.18 -15.37
CA PRO A 294 2.53 -1.93 -16.08
C PRO A 294 3.99 -1.75 -16.51
N LEU A 295 4.94 -2.47 -15.89
CA LEU A 295 6.33 -2.53 -16.36
C LEU A 295 6.46 -3.10 -17.77
N LEU A 296 5.55 -3.98 -18.17
CA LEU A 296 5.59 -4.71 -19.44
C LEU A 296 4.80 -4.01 -20.56
N ALA A 297 4.46 -2.74 -20.38
CA ALA A 297 3.89 -1.93 -21.45
C ALA A 297 4.90 -1.73 -22.59
N ASP A 298 4.44 -1.83 -23.84
CA ASP A 298 5.29 -1.65 -25.02
C ASP A 298 5.91 -0.24 -25.11
N ASP A 299 5.24 0.76 -24.53
CA ASP A 299 5.69 2.16 -24.53
C ASP A 299 5.36 2.87 -23.21
N LEU A 300 6.41 3.36 -22.55
CA LEU A 300 6.35 4.15 -21.32
C LEU A 300 6.62 5.65 -21.55
N SER A 301 6.81 6.08 -22.80
CA SER A 301 7.03 7.48 -23.14
C SER A 301 5.75 8.32 -22.95
N GLY A 302 5.95 9.61 -22.69
CA GLY A 302 4.84 10.56 -22.50
C GLY A 302 4.03 10.37 -21.21
N LEU A 303 4.48 9.52 -20.28
CA LEU A 303 3.87 9.36 -18.97
C LEU A 303 4.19 10.54 -18.04
N PRO A 304 3.35 10.81 -17.01
CA PRO A 304 3.54 11.93 -16.11
C PRO A 304 4.79 11.75 -15.22
N PRO A 305 5.33 12.85 -14.64
CA PRO A 305 6.40 12.78 -13.66
C PRO A 305 6.10 11.76 -12.57
N ALA A 306 7.09 10.93 -12.23
CA ALA A 306 6.91 9.80 -11.34
C ALA A 306 7.77 9.93 -10.08
N MET A 307 7.15 9.68 -8.93
CA MET A 307 7.86 9.38 -7.70
C MET A 307 7.76 7.87 -7.45
N VAL A 308 8.88 7.16 -7.46
CA VAL A 308 8.92 5.71 -7.22
C VAL A 308 9.68 5.43 -5.93
N LEU A 309 9.06 4.75 -4.99
CA LEU A 309 9.62 4.51 -3.66
C LEU A 309 9.73 3.01 -3.43
N THR A 310 10.87 2.50 -2.99
CA THR A 310 11.07 1.06 -2.73
C THR A 310 11.65 0.79 -1.34
N GLY A 311 11.31 -0.36 -0.75
CA GLY A 311 11.83 -0.81 0.55
C GLY A 311 13.01 -1.77 0.40
N GLY A 312 14.00 -1.69 1.28
CA GLY A 312 15.19 -2.54 1.22
C GLY A 312 14.95 -4.00 1.58
N PHE A 313 13.90 -4.29 2.36
CA PHE A 313 13.43 -5.63 2.76
C PHE A 313 12.04 -5.91 2.17
N ASP A 314 11.88 -5.71 0.87
CA ASP A 314 10.62 -5.82 0.15
C ASP A 314 10.75 -6.78 -1.05
N PRO A 315 9.91 -7.81 -1.17
CA PRO A 315 9.85 -8.64 -2.37
C PRO A 315 9.68 -7.84 -3.68
N LEU A 316 8.95 -6.73 -3.66
CA LEU A 316 8.65 -5.91 -4.83
C LEU A 316 9.72 -4.85 -5.14
N ARG A 317 10.81 -4.82 -4.37
CA ARG A 317 11.88 -3.82 -4.51
C ARG A 317 12.46 -3.78 -5.92
N ASP A 318 12.90 -4.92 -6.44
CA ASP A 318 13.65 -4.94 -7.70
C ASP A 318 12.74 -4.59 -8.89
N GLU A 319 11.47 -5.01 -8.90
CA GLU A 319 10.53 -4.62 -9.97
C GLU A 319 10.14 -3.14 -9.91
N GLY A 320 9.97 -2.57 -8.71
CA GLY A 320 9.77 -1.13 -8.55
C GLY A 320 10.98 -0.32 -9.05
N ASN A 321 12.20 -0.78 -8.73
CA ASN A 321 13.43 -0.16 -9.24
C ASN A 321 13.52 -0.26 -10.78
N GLN A 322 13.20 -1.42 -11.35
CA GLN A 322 13.17 -1.62 -12.80
C GLN A 322 12.14 -0.72 -13.50
N TYR A 323 10.98 -0.49 -12.89
CA TYR A 323 9.99 0.43 -13.44
C TYR A 323 10.45 1.88 -13.41
N ALA A 324 11.12 2.31 -12.34
CA ALA A 324 11.75 3.63 -12.29
C ALA A 324 12.81 3.81 -13.38
N GLU A 325 13.66 2.80 -13.59
CA GLU A 325 14.67 2.79 -14.65
C GLU A 325 14.03 2.82 -16.06
N ALA A 326 12.99 2.03 -16.29
CA ALA A 326 12.27 1.96 -17.55
C ALA A 326 11.55 3.29 -17.89
N LEU A 327 10.91 3.92 -16.90
CA LEU A 327 10.32 5.26 -17.03
C LEU A 327 11.39 6.30 -17.41
N ALA A 328 12.53 6.31 -16.70
CA ALA A 328 13.61 7.25 -16.98
C ALA A 328 14.21 7.03 -18.37
N ALA A 329 14.39 5.77 -18.79
CA ALA A 329 14.87 5.41 -20.12
C ALA A 329 13.88 5.85 -21.23
N ALA A 330 12.58 5.89 -20.93
CA ALA A 330 11.54 6.40 -21.84
C ALA A 330 11.40 7.94 -21.82
N GLY A 331 12.25 8.65 -21.08
CA GLY A 331 12.27 10.12 -21.01
C GLY A 331 11.32 10.74 -19.98
N VAL A 332 10.73 9.94 -19.08
CA VAL A 332 9.89 10.43 -17.98
C VAL A 332 10.77 11.06 -16.90
N THR A 333 10.30 12.15 -16.28
CA THR A 333 10.97 12.70 -15.09
C THR A 333 10.72 11.79 -13.89
N VAL A 334 11.77 11.21 -13.32
CA VAL A 334 11.67 10.23 -12.23
C VAL A 334 12.43 10.68 -10.98
N ASP A 335 11.75 10.70 -9.85
CA ASP A 335 12.33 10.78 -8.49
C ASP A 335 12.22 9.39 -7.85
N HIS A 336 13.30 8.60 -7.95
CA HIS A 336 13.38 7.25 -7.40
C HIS A 336 14.11 7.25 -6.06
N ARG A 337 13.50 6.68 -5.02
CA ARG A 337 14.10 6.58 -3.68
C ARG A 337 13.95 5.18 -3.10
N GLN A 338 15.08 4.56 -2.78
CA GLN A 338 15.13 3.29 -2.08
C GLN A 338 15.46 3.49 -0.61
N PHE A 339 14.57 3.05 0.28
CA PHE A 339 14.75 3.11 1.72
C PHE A 339 15.28 1.78 2.25
N GLY A 340 16.58 1.70 2.53
CA GLY A 340 17.24 0.45 2.95
C GLY A 340 16.63 -0.24 4.19
N PRO A 341 16.31 0.48 5.29
CA PRO A 341 15.92 -0.17 6.55
C PRO A 341 14.47 -0.65 6.67
N VAL A 342 13.64 -0.48 5.64
CA VAL A 342 12.18 -0.68 5.73
C VAL A 342 11.70 -1.91 4.95
N VAL A 343 10.54 -2.43 5.37
CA VAL A 343 9.82 -3.54 4.73
C VAL A 343 8.75 -3.03 3.76
N HIS A 344 8.10 -3.94 3.04
CA HIS A 344 6.86 -3.65 2.31
C HIS A 344 5.81 -3.00 3.23
N ALA A 345 4.98 -2.11 2.69
CA ALA A 345 3.96 -1.34 3.42
C ALA A 345 4.50 -0.32 4.45
N PHE A 346 5.79 0.08 4.38
CA PHE A 346 6.38 0.97 5.37
C PHE A 346 5.64 2.30 5.54
N ALA A 347 5.01 2.82 4.48
CA ALA A 347 4.29 4.09 4.54
C ALA A 347 3.06 4.00 5.45
N ASN A 348 2.45 2.82 5.59
CA ASN A 348 1.35 2.58 6.53
C ASN A 348 1.85 2.30 7.96
N PHE A 349 3.14 2.00 8.13
CA PHE A 349 3.78 1.80 9.44
C PHE A 349 4.42 3.06 10.03
N PHE A 350 4.27 4.21 9.36
CA PHE A 350 4.75 5.49 9.89
C PHE A 350 4.33 5.78 11.35
N PRO A 351 3.14 5.38 11.85
CA PRO A 351 2.74 5.73 13.21
C PRO A 351 3.53 4.94 14.27
N LEU A 352 4.26 3.88 13.87
CA LEU A 352 5.15 3.13 14.76
C LEU A 352 6.49 3.83 15.01
N GLY A 353 6.82 4.89 14.27
CA GLY A 353 8.09 5.60 14.37
C GLY A 353 9.21 4.95 13.55
N GLY A 354 10.46 5.18 13.98
CA GLY A 354 11.66 4.60 13.36
C GLY A 354 11.86 4.97 11.89
N ALA A 355 12.45 4.06 11.13
CA ALA A 355 12.71 4.26 9.71
C ALA A 355 11.44 4.48 8.87
N SER A 356 10.30 3.85 9.22
CA SER A 356 9.03 4.06 8.52
C SER A 356 8.54 5.50 8.62
N ALA A 357 8.59 6.09 9.82
CA ALA A 357 8.22 7.49 10.01
C ALA A 357 9.16 8.44 9.24
N THR A 358 10.47 8.16 9.29
CA THR A 358 11.48 8.97 8.59
C THR A 358 11.28 8.93 7.08
N ALA A 359 11.18 7.72 6.50
CA ALA A 359 10.95 7.53 5.07
C ALA A 359 9.63 8.18 4.62
N THR A 360 8.55 8.00 5.38
CA THR A 360 7.24 8.58 5.03
C THR A 360 7.26 10.11 5.08
N ALA A 361 7.94 10.71 6.05
CA ALA A 361 8.12 12.16 6.12
C ALA A 361 8.91 12.71 4.91
N GLU A 362 9.95 11.99 4.47
CA GLU A 362 10.70 12.35 3.25
C GLU A 362 9.83 12.27 1.99
N VAL A 363 9.02 11.22 1.85
CA VAL A 363 8.05 11.07 0.75
C VAL A 363 7.07 12.23 0.74
N VAL A 364 6.44 12.53 1.89
CA VAL A 364 5.46 13.60 2.01
C VAL A 364 6.06 14.96 1.65
N SER A 365 7.27 15.24 2.12
CA SER A 365 8.00 16.47 1.76
C SER A 365 8.29 16.55 0.26
N ALA A 366 8.60 15.42 -0.38
CA ALA A 366 8.85 15.36 -1.81
C ALA A 366 7.55 15.54 -2.62
N VAL A 367 6.44 14.92 -2.21
CA VAL A 367 5.11 15.14 -2.83
C VAL A 367 4.75 16.63 -2.84
N ARG A 368 4.94 17.32 -1.71
CA ARG A 368 4.74 18.78 -1.62
C ARG A 368 5.64 19.55 -2.59
N ALA A 369 6.90 19.14 -2.72
CA ALA A 369 7.85 19.80 -3.61
C ALA A 369 7.51 19.60 -5.10
N HIS A 370 7.06 18.42 -5.50
CA HIS A 370 6.63 18.14 -6.88
C HIS A 370 5.35 18.90 -7.23
N LEU A 371 4.35 18.88 -6.35
CA LEU A 371 3.04 19.49 -6.63
C LEU A 371 2.96 21.01 -6.38
N SER A 372 4.02 21.60 -5.83
CA SER A 372 4.18 23.07 -5.75
C SER A 372 4.85 23.69 -6.98
N ARG A 373 5.48 22.87 -7.83
CA ARG A 373 6.20 23.31 -9.03
C ARG A 373 5.44 23.07 -10.34
N ALA A 374 4.35 22.30 -10.27
CA ALA A 374 3.52 21.90 -11.41
C ALA A 374 2.62 23.03 -11.91
#